data_AF-A0A3S0JVX7-F1
#
_entry.id   AF-A0A3S0JVX7-F1
#
_cell.length_a   1.000
_cell.length_b   1.000
_cell.length_c   1.000
_cell.angle_alpha   90.00
_cell.angle_beta   90.00
_cell.angle_gamma   90.00
#
_symmetry.space_group_name_H-M   'P 1'
#
loop_
_entity.id
_entity.type
_entity.pdbx_description
1 polymer ?
#
loop_
_entity_poly.entity_id
_entity_poly.type
_entity_poly.pdbx_seq_one_letter_code
_entity_poly.pdbx_strand_id
1 'polypeptide(L)'
;MRKTFGLLAILALAGAAHAESYDGVHQGPGLLAREDVAAQAVAAAHAPDQNVTRGSRGPDPFTSTVSREAMRQAAVEAARAPDQNVVDGSRVNSVVISTTQPVRAATGEAPATRF
;
A
#
# COMPACT_ATOMS: atom_id res chain seq x y z
N MET A 1 25.35 -67.31 -41.02
CA MET A 1 25.14 -67.12 -39.57
C MET A 1 25.35 -65.69 -39.07
N ARG A 2 26.22 -64.86 -39.66
CA ARG A 2 26.43 -63.46 -39.20
C ARG A 2 25.23 -62.51 -39.40
N LYS A 3 24.40 -62.74 -40.42
CA LYS A 3 23.27 -61.85 -40.78
C LYS A 3 22.05 -61.97 -39.84
N THR A 4 21.83 -63.15 -39.26
CA THR A 4 20.73 -63.41 -38.31
C THR A 4 21.01 -62.82 -36.93
N PHE A 5 22.27 -62.82 -36.48
CA PHE A 5 22.67 -62.13 -35.25
C PHE A 5 22.53 -60.60 -35.35
N GLY A 6 22.84 -60.01 -36.51
CA GLY A 6 22.64 -58.57 -36.73
C GLY A 6 21.17 -58.15 -36.67
N LEU A 7 20.28 -58.96 -37.25
CA LEU A 7 18.84 -58.68 -37.22
C LEU A 7 18.24 -58.83 -35.82
N LEU A 8 18.68 -59.84 -35.05
CA LEU A 8 18.26 -60.01 -33.65
C LEU A 8 18.77 -58.86 -32.77
N ALA A 9 19.99 -58.38 -33.00
CA ALA A 9 20.57 -57.25 -32.26
C ALA A 9 19.83 -55.94 -32.54
N ILE A 10 19.41 -55.70 -33.78
CA ILE A 10 18.62 -54.51 -34.14
C ILE A 10 17.21 -54.58 -33.53
N LEU A 11 16.58 -55.76 -33.53
CA LEU A 11 15.25 -55.95 -32.94
C LEU A 11 15.28 -55.76 -31.41
N ALA A 12 16.33 -56.23 -30.73
CA ALA A 12 16.52 -56.04 -29.30
C ALA A 12 16.75 -54.57 -28.92
N LEU A 13 17.46 -53.81 -29.75
CA LEU A 13 17.69 -52.38 -29.52
C LEU A 13 16.44 -51.53 -29.78
N ALA A 14 15.61 -51.92 -30.76
CA ALA A 14 14.34 -51.25 -31.05
C ALA A 14 13.26 -51.50 -29.98
N GLY A 15 13.28 -52.66 -29.30
CA GLY A 15 12.37 -52.98 -28.19
C GLY A 15 12.69 -52.24 -26.88
N ALA A 16 13.87 -51.62 -26.77
CA ALA A 16 14.29 -50.85 -25.60
C ALA A 16 13.97 -49.35 -25.72
N ALA A 17 13.35 -48.91 -26.83
CA ALA A 17 12.86 -47.55 -27.00
C ALA A 17 11.58 -47.34 -26.16
N HIS A 18 11.75 -47.27 -24.85
CA HIS A 18 10.71 -46.85 -23.93
C HIS A 18 10.51 -45.33 -24.08
N ALA A 19 9.26 -44.90 -24.28
CA ALA A 19 8.91 -43.49 -24.12
C ALA A 19 9.28 -43.06 -22.68
N GLU A 20 9.99 -41.95 -22.56
CA GLU A 20 10.31 -41.36 -21.27
C GLU A 20 8.99 -41.15 -20.50
N SER A 21 8.90 -41.73 -19.31
CA SER A 21 7.71 -41.58 -18.48
C SER A 21 7.66 -40.14 -17.99
N TYR A 22 6.67 -39.37 -18.45
CA TYR A 22 6.44 -38.02 -17.95
C TYR A 22 5.90 -38.11 -16.53
N ASP A 23 6.73 -37.76 -15.56
CA ASP A 23 6.45 -37.89 -14.12
C ASP A 23 5.65 -36.70 -13.55
N GLY A 24 5.03 -35.92 -14.44
CA GLY A 24 4.31 -34.71 -14.08
C GLY A 24 5.21 -33.52 -13.74
N VAL A 25 4.61 -32.47 -13.18
CA VAL A 25 5.35 -31.30 -12.71
C VAL A 25 5.89 -31.60 -11.31
N HIS A 26 7.21 -31.77 -11.21
CA HIS A 26 7.87 -31.86 -9.92
C HIS A 26 7.77 -30.52 -9.18
N GLN A 27 7.31 -30.57 -7.92
CA GLN A 27 7.32 -29.40 -7.05
C GLN A 27 8.77 -29.01 -6.75
N GLY A 28 9.13 -27.77 -7.04
CA GLY A 28 10.46 -27.25 -6.72
C GLY A 28 10.70 -27.20 -5.21
N PRO A 29 11.95 -27.34 -4.75
CA PRO A 29 12.27 -27.12 -3.34
C PRO A 29 11.88 -25.69 -2.92
N GLY A 30 11.24 -25.56 -1.76
CA GLY A 30 10.81 -24.27 -1.21
C GLY A 30 9.37 -23.84 -1.54
N LEU A 31 8.60 -24.67 -2.24
CA LEU A 31 7.16 -24.46 -2.37
C LEU A 31 6.42 -24.90 -1.10
N LEU A 32 5.44 -24.10 -0.68
CA LEU A 32 4.57 -24.43 0.45
C LEU A 32 3.64 -25.58 0.09
N ALA A 33 3.27 -26.39 1.09
CA ALA A 33 2.24 -27.39 0.90
C ALA A 33 0.89 -26.70 0.59
N ARG A 34 0.01 -27.40 -0.12
CA ARG A 34 -1.29 -26.83 -0.49
C ARG A 34 -2.12 -26.48 0.74
N GLU A 35 -2.03 -27.28 1.81
CA GLU A 35 -2.67 -26.98 3.09
C GLU A 35 -2.17 -25.66 3.71
N ASP A 36 -0.87 -25.37 3.63
CA ASP A 36 -0.29 -24.15 4.18
C ASP A 36 -0.78 -22.92 3.41
N VAL A 37 -0.82 -23.03 2.07
CA VAL A 37 -1.36 -21.97 1.20
C VAL A 37 -2.85 -21.74 1.50
N ALA A 38 -3.63 -22.82 1.71
CA ALA A 38 -5.04 -22.71 2.06
C ALA A 38 -5.24 -22.04 3.43
N ALA A 39 -4.46 -22.41 4.43
CA ALA A 39 -4.49 -21.79 5.74
C ALA A 39 -4.14 -20.29 5.68
N GLN A 40 -3.11 -19.93 4.92
CA GLN A 40 -2.72 -18.53 4.69
C GLN A 40 -3.80 -17.74 3.96
N ALA A 41 -4.44 -18.33 2.95
CA ALA A 41 -5.52 -17.68 2.21
C ALA A 41 -6.74 -17.40 3.10
N VAL A 42 -7.10 -18.35 3.97
CA VAL A 42 -8.19 -18.16 4.95
C VAL A 42 -7.83 -17.05 5.94
N ALA A 43 -6.61 -17.06 6.48
CA ALA A 43 -6.14 -16.03 7.40
C ALA A 43 -6.15 -14.62 6.76
N ALA A 44 -5.68 -14.52 5.51
CA ALA A 44 -5.72 -13.27 4.74
C ALA A 44 -7.15 -12.80 4.47
N ALA A 45 -8.07 -13.71 4.14
CA ALA A 45 -9.47 -13.39 3.90
C ALA A 45 -10.20 -12.89 5.17
N HIS A 46 -9.80 -13.38 6.35
CA HIS A 46 -10.33 -12.93 7.64
C HIS A 46 -9.63 -11.68 8.20
N ALA A 47 -8.59 -11.17 7.54
CA ALA A 47 -7.93 -9.96 8.01
C ALA A 47 -8.90 -8.76 7.95
N PRO A 48 -8.75 -7.78 8.84
CA PRO A 48 -9.52 -6.55 8.76
C PRO A 48 -9.15 -5.75 7.50
N ASP A 49 -10.08 -4.92 7.04
CA ASP A 49 -9.88 -3.93 5.98
C ASP A 49 -9.38 -4.50 4.64
N GLN A 50 -9.70 -5.77 4.35
CA GLN A 50 -9.41 -6.37 3.04
C GLN A 50 -10.27 -5.73 1.95
N ASN A 51 -9.62 -5.26 0.89
CA ASN A 51 -10.27 -4.70 -0.31
C ASN A 51 -11.18 -3.48 -0.07
N VAL A 52 -11.07 -2.82 1.09
CA VAL A 52 -11.84 -1.60 1.35
C VAL A 52 -11.03 -0.36 1.01
N THR A 53 -11.67 0.63 0.38
CA THR A 53 -11.07 1.94 0.09
C THR A 53 -10.74 2.67 1.40
N ARG A 54 -9.73 3.55 1.39
CA ARG A 54 -9.28 4.28 2.59
C ARG A 54 -10.45 4.91 3.36
N GLY A 55 -11.40 5.54 2.66
CA GLY A 55 -12.57 6.18 3.28
C GLY A 55 -13.54 5.24 3.99
N SER A 56 -13.47 3.93 3.72
CA SER A 56 -14.33 2.92 4.35
C SER A 56 -13.76 2.37 5.66
N ARG A 57 -12.49 2.69 5.99
CA ARG A 57 -11.76 2.20 7.19
C ARG A 57 -12.00 3.05 8.44
N GLY A 58 -12.90 4.02 8.35
CA GLY A 58 -13.06 5.06 9.38
C GLY A 58 -12.01 6.17 9.27
N PRO A 59 -12.09 7.20 10.12
CA PRO A 59 -11.14 8.30 10.11
C PRO A 59 -9.73 7.81 10.49
N ASP A 60 -8.73 8.26 9.74
CA ASP A 60 -7.33 8.00 10.08
C ASP A 60 -7.02 8.57 11.48
N PRO A 61 -6.29 7.83 12.34
CA PRO A 61 -5.87 8.35 13.62
C PRO A 61 -5.05 9.62 13.44
N PHE A 62 -5.51 10.72 14.01
CA PHE A 62 -4.80 11.98 14.03
C PHE A 62 -4.46 12.37 15.47
N THR A 63 -3.20 12.71 15.71
CA THR A 63 -2.74 13.28 16.98
C THR A 63 -2.37 14.73 16.75
N SER A 64 -3.06 15.64 17.43
CA SER A 64 -2.73 17.06 17.40
C SER A 64 -1.37 17.32 18.02
N THR A 65 -0.55 18.14 17.37
CA THR A 65 0.72 18.64 17.92
C THR A 65 0.53 19.83 18.88
N VAL A 66 -0.67 20.41 18.89
CA VAL A 66 -1.02 21.58 19.72
C VAL A 66 -2.05 21.17 20.77
N SER A 67 -1.87 21.64 22.01
CA SER A 67 -2.83 21.40 23.08
C SER A 67 -4.15 22.12 22.82
N ARG A 68 -5.26 21.55 23.33
CA ARG A 68 -6.58 22.18 23.20
C ARG A 68 -6.60 23.58 23.80
N GLU A 69 -5.92 23.79 24.92
CA GLU A 69 -5.87 25.08 25.59
C GLU A 69 -5.09 26.10 24.78
N ALA A 70 -3.93 25.73 24.22
CA ALA A 70 -3.18 26.63 23.34
C ALA A 70 -4.00 27.04 22.10
N MET A 71 -4.73 26.09 21.51
CA MET A 71 -5.62 26.37 20.38
C MET A 71 -6.77 27.31 20.79
N ARG A 72 -7.35 27.11 21.98
CA ARG A 72 -8.41 27.96 22.51
C ARG A 72 -7.90 29.40 22.72
N GLN A 73 -6.71 29.58 23.27
CA GLN A 73 -6.12 30.90 23.47
C GLN A 73 -5.85 31.60 22.13
N ALA A 74 -5.27 30.90 21.16
CA ALA A 74 -5.05 31.43 19.82
C ALA A 74 -6.37 31.85 19.14
N ALA A 75 -7.43 31.05 19.30
CA ALA A 75 -8.75 31.38 18.76
C ALA A 75 -9.36 32.63 19.43
N VAL A 76 -9.20 32.78 20.75
CA VAL A 76 -9.66 33.97 21.48
C VAL A 76 -8.88 35.22 21.07
N GLU A 77 -7.57 35.11 20.88
CA GLU A 77 -6.73 36.20 20.39
C GLU A 77 -7.13 36.64 19.00
N ALA A 78 -7.29 35.68 18.07
CA ALA A 78 -7.78 35.95 16.73
C ALA A 78 -9.15 36.66 16.78
N ALA A 79 -10.09 36.15 17.58
CA ALA A 79 -11.42 36.75 17.74
C ALA A 79 -11.42 38.15 18.39
N ARG A 80 -10.34 38.55 19.05
CA ARG A 80 -10.14 39.89 19.61
C ARG A 80 -9.38 40.83 18.68
N ALA A 81 -8.94 40.36 17.52
CA ALA A 81 -8.14 41.18 16.61
C ALA A 81 -8.93 42.44 16.16
N PRO A 82 -8.31 43.63 16.17
CA PRO A 82 -8.94 44.89 15.75
C PRO A 82 -9.52 44.89 14.34
N ASP A 83 -9.04 44.00 13.46
CA ASP A 83 -9.46 43.81 12.08
C ASP A 83 -10.50 42.68 11.92
N GLN A 84 -11.05 42.13 13.01
CA GLN A 84 -12.17 41.19 12.94
C GLN A 84 -13.36 41.80 12.19
N ASN A 85 -13.80 41.13 11.12
CA ASN A 85 -14.89 41.56 10.23
C ASN A 85 -14.61 42.86 9.46
N VAL A 86 -13.34 43.26 9.32
CA VAL A 86 -12.93 44.39 8.49
C VAL A 86 -12.42 43.86 7.15
N VAL A 87 -13.02 44.30 6.04
CA VAL A 87 -12.63 43.95 4.66
C VAL A 87 -12.16 45.20 3.91
N ASP A 88 -11.62 45.04 2.71
CA ASP A 88 -11.06 46.16 1.92
C ASP A 88 -12.02 47.34 1.71
N GLY A 89 -13.34 47.08 1.67
CA GLY A 89 -14.38 48.10 1.56
C GLY A 89 -14.84 48.72 2.88
N SER A 90 -14.36 48.23 4.04
CA SER A 90 -14.81 48.69 5.36
C SER A 90 -14.30 50.08 5.73
N ARG A 91 -13.26 50.59 5.04
CA ARG A 91 -12.72 51.94 5.28
C ARG A 91 -12.60 52.72 3.97
N VAL A 92 -13.13 53.95 3.97
CA VAL A 92 -13.07 54.85 2.82
C VAL A 92 -11.63 55.31 2.59
N ASN A 93 -11.16 55.22 1.34
CA ASN A 93 -9.84 55.69 0.90
C ASN A 93 -8.65 55.17 1.74
N SER A 94 -8.75 53.99 2.34
CA SER A 94 -7.67 53.41 3.13
C SER A 94 -7.59 51.90 2.98
N VAL A 95 -6.40 51.35 3.26
CA VAL A 95 -6.13 49.91 3.20
C VAL A 95 -6.17 49.33 4.61
N VAL A 96 -6.82 48.18 4.77
CA VAL A 96 -6.84 47.45 6.04
C VAL A 96 -5.55 46.62 6.12
N ILE A 97 -4.69 46.96 7.07
CA ILE A 97 -3.50 46.15 7.37
C ILE A 97 -3.91 45.09 8.39
N SER A 98 -3.75 43.82 8.04
CA SER A 98 -4.13 42.76 8.96
C SER A 98 -3.24 42.80 10.21
N THR A 99 -3.88 42.73 11.38
CA THR A 99 -3.17 42.66 12.66
C THR A 99 -3.08 41.24 13.21
N THR A 100 -3.76 40.30 12.54
CA THR A 100 -3.70 38.87 12.88
C THR A 100 -2.37 38.30 12.37
N GLN A 101 -1.62 37.61 13.23
CA GLN A 101 -0.42 36.91 12.77
C GLN A 101 -0.82 35.86 11.72
N PRO A 102 -0.14 35.79 10.55
CA PRO A 102 -0.43 34.73 9.61
C PRO A 102 -0.22 33.40 10.32
N VAL A 103 -1.22 32.52 10.26
CA VAL A 103 -1.03 31.14 10.71
C VAL A 103 0.13 30.62 9.90
N ARG A 104 1.29 30.45 10.55
CA ARG A 104 2.43 29.80 9.95
C ARG A 104 1.93 28.40 9.70
N ALA A 105 1.49 28.12 8.47
CA ALA A 105 1.23 26.77 8.04
C ALA A 105 2.50 26.03 8.42
N ALA A 106 2.40 25.08 9.34
CA ALA A 106 3.49 24.17 9.59
C ALA A 106 3.75 23.54 8.23
N THR A 107 4.80 23.99 7.55
CA THR A 107 5.33 23.35 6.35
C THR A 107 5.81 22.00 6.86
N GLY A 108 4.88 21.05 6.97
CA GLY A 108 5.19 19.65 7.09
C GLY A 108 5.91 19.31 5.80
N GLU A 109 7.23 19.23 5.87
CA GLU A 109 8.05 18.61 4.86
C GLU A 109 7.43 17.25 4.57
N ALA A 110 6.73 17.15 3.44
CA ALA A 110 6.18 15.89 2.99
C ALA A 110 7.36 14.92 2.83
N PRO A 111 7.35 13.73 3.46
CA PRO A 111 8.41 12.77 3.22
C PRO A 111 8.41 12.45 1.73
N ALA A 112 9.55 12.68 1.08
CA ALA A 112 9.77 12.41 -0.32
C ALA A 112 9.43 10.94 -0.60
N THR A 113 8.22 10.72 -1.09
CA THR A 113 7.79 9.39 -1.50
C THR A 113 8.39 9.16 -2.88
N ARG A 114 9.56 8.53 -2.90
CA ARG A 114 10.10 7.91 -4.12
C ARG A 114 9.12 6.80 -4.52
N PHE A 115 8.43 6.99 -5.63
CA PHE A 115 7.92 5.90 -6.45
C PHE A 115 9.02 5.45 -7.40
#